data_AF-A0A5K0Y1Z7-F1
#
_entry.id   AF-A0A5K0Y1Z7-F1
#
_cell.length_a   1.000
_cell.length_b   1.000
_cell.length_c   1.000
_cell.angle_alpha   90.00
_cell.angle_beta   90.00
_cell.angle_gamma   90.00
#
_symmetry.space_group_name_H-M   'P 1'
#
loop_
_entity.id
_entity.type
_entity.pdbx_description
1 polymer ?
#
loop_
_entity_poly.entity_id
_entity_poly.type
_entity_poly.pdbx_seq_one_letter_code
_entity_poly.pdbx_strand_id
1 'polypeptide(L)'
;QTKSRSSMVIIISVVVPSVLVLCILAVAVLLMKKKNKRRTIQSIVTESVIQNEDLDRKGSLIFDLDSIIVATNNFSKANKLGQGGFGPVYK
;
A
#
# COMPACT_ATOMS: atom_id res chain seq x y z
N GLN A 1 -33.68 6.90 50.61
CA GLN A 1 -32.27 6.92 50.16
C GLN A 1 -32.02 5.92 49.00
N THR A 2 -32.90 5.83 48.00
CA THR A 2 -32.79 4.83 46.90
C THR A 2 -32.87 5.43 45.49
N LYS A 3 -33.29 6.71 45.36
CA LYS A 3 -33.47 7.41 44.07
C LYS A 3 -32.17 7.46 43.22
N SER A 4 -31.00 7.46 43.87
CA SER A 4 -29.70 7.51 43.18
C SER A 4 -29.23 6.17 42.61
N ARG A 5 -29.62 5.04 43.20
CA ARG A 5 -29.19 3.71 42.74
C ARG A 5 -29.89 3.30 41.44
N SER A 6 -31.19 3.56 41.32
CA SER A 6 -31.96 3.25 40.12
C SER A 6 -31.54 4.11 38.91
N SER A 7 -31.27 5.40 39.12
CA SER A 7 -30.77 6.27 38.04
C SER A 7 -29.39 5.85 37.53
N MET A 8 -28.51 5.39 38.43
CA MET A 8 -27.16 4.95 38.05
C MET A 8 -27.20 3.66 37.21
N VAL A 9 -28.08 2.72 37.54
CA VAL A 9 -28.26 1.48 36.77
C VAL A 9 -28.77 1.76 35.36
N ILE A 10 -29.73 2.68 35.22
CA ILE A 10 -30.27 3.07 33.90
C ILE A 10 -29.17 3.69 33.04
N ILE A 11 -28.37 4.59 33.59
CA ILE A 11 -27.26 5.23 32.85
C ILE A 11 -26.26 4.17 32.36
N ILE A 12 -25.80 3.27 33.24
CA ILE A 12 -24.85 2.22 32.88
C ILE A 12 -25.43 1.32 31.78
N SER A 13 -26.72 0.96 31.88
CA SER A 13 -27.38 0.10 30.89
C SER A 13 -27.43 0.68 29.48
N VAL A 14 -27.41 2.01 29.33
CA VAL A 14 -27.43 2.70 28.03
C VAL A 14 -26.02 3.05 27.57
N VAL A 15 -25.15 3.46 28.49
CA VAL A 15 -23.79 3.88 28.18
C VAL A 15 -22.93 2.70 27.72
N VAL A 16 -23.03 1.54 28.38
CA VAL A 16 -22.22 0.36 28.02
C VAL A 16 -22.47 -0.13 26.58
N PRO A 17 -23.72 -0.38 26.14
CA PRO A 17 -23.97 -0.81 24.76
C PRO A 17 -23.68 0.29 23.74
N SER A 18 -23.92 1.57 24.06
CA SER A 18 -23.59 2.67 23.13
C SER A 18 -22.09 2.78 22.88
N VAL A 19 -21.26 2.66 23.91
CA VAL A 19 -19.79 2.62 23.77
C VAL A 19 -19.36 1.41 22.92
N LEU A 20 -19.94 0.23 23.16
CA LEU A 20 -19.63 -0.97 22.38
C LEU A 20 -19.95 -0.79 20.89
N VAL A 21 -21.11 -0.23 20.56
CA VAL A 21 -21.52 0.05 19.17
C VAL A 21 -20.57 1.06 18.52
N LEU A 22 -20.20 2.13 19.21
CA LEU A 22 -19.25 3.12 18.71
C LEU A 22 -17.86 2.50 18.44
N CYS A 23 -17.37 1.63 19.33
CA CYS A 23 -16.12 0.91 19.12
C CYS A 23 -16.17 0.01 17.88
N ILE A 24 -17.26 -0.74 17.69
CA ILE A 24 -17.45 -1.62 16.52
C ILE A 24 -17.46 -0.78 15.22
N LEU A 25 -18.20 0.32 15.20
CA LEU A 25 -18.25 1.23 14.04
C LEU A 25 -16.87 1.82 13.72
N ALA A 26 -16.12 2.27 14.73
CA ALA A 26 -14.78 2.81 14.55
C ALA A 26 -13.84 1.75 13.95
N VAL A 27 -13.83 0.52 14.48
CA VAL A 27 -13.03 -0.58 13.93
C VAL A 27 -13.43 -0.90 12.50
N ALA A 28 -14.73 -0.98 12.19
CA ALA A 28 -15.21 -1.24 10.84
C ALA A 28 -14.72 -0.17 9.85
N VAL A 29 -14.81 1.12 10.22
CA VAL A 29 -14.29 2.23 9.40
C VAL A 29 -12.78 2.14 9.20
N LEU A 30 -12.01 1.83 10.25
CA LEU A 30 -10.55 1.67 10.14
C LEU A 30 -10.18 0.53 9.19
N LEU A 31 -10.88 -0.61 9.27
CA LEU A 31 -10.68 -1.75 8.37
C LEU A 31 -11.07 -1.40 6.93
N MET A 32 -12.16 -0.66 6.71
CA MET A 32 -12.58 -0.19 5.38
C MET A 32 -11.56 0.79 4.78
N LYS A 33 -11.03 1.75 5.56
CA LYS A 33 -9.98 2.68 5.10
C LYS A 33 -8.69 1.95 4.73
N LYS A 34 -8.30 0.93 5.51
CA LYS A 34 -7.14 0.06 5.20
C LYS A 34 -7.35 -0.72 3.89
N LYS A 35 -8.57 -1.20 3.64
CA LYS A 35 -8.92 -1.92 2.41
C LYS A 35 -8.93 -1.00 1.18
N ASN A 36 -9.37 0.25 1.33
CA ASN A 36 -9.40 1.21 0.22
C ASN A 36 -7.99 1.58 -0.28
N LYS A 37 -7.02 1.74 0.63
CA LYS A 37 -5.62 2.02 0.26
C LYS A 37 -4.97 0.89 -0.55
N ARG A 38 -5.39 -0.37 -0.35
CA ARG A 38 -4.90 -1.52 -1.12
C ARG A 38 -5.49 -1.60 -2.53
N ARG A 39 -6.74 -1.15 -2.73
CA ARG A 39 -7.41 -1.18 -4.02
C ARG A 39 -6.88 -0.15 -5.01
N THR A 40 -6.53 1.05 -4.55
CA THR A 40 -5.92 2.08 -5.41
C THR A 40 -4.54 1.66 -5.90
N ILE A 41 -3.70 1.07 -5.03
CA ILE A 41 -2.37 0.57 -5.43
C ILE A 41 -2.52 -0.59 -6.44
N GLN A 42 -3.42 -1.55 -6.21
CA GLN A 42 -3.65 -2.64 -7.16
C GLN A 42 -4.15 -2.12 -8.52
N SER A 43 -5.06 -1.15 -8.53
CA SER A 43 -5.55 -0.53 -9.77
C SER A 43 -4.42 0.15 -10.56
N ILE A 44 -3.55 0.90 -9.89
CA ILE A 44 -2.40 1.58 -10.52
C ILE A 44 -1.40 0.56 -11.06
N VAL A 45 -1.10 -0.49 -10.30
CA VAL A 45 -0.17 -1.55 -10.73
C VAL A 45 -0.74 -2.30 -11.95
N THR A 46 -2.02 -2.65 -11.95
CA THR A 46 -2.67 -3.30 -13.09
C THR A 46 -2.69 -2.40 -14.33
N GLU A 47 -2.97 -1.11 -14.17
CA GLU A 47 -2.94 -0.15 -15.27
C GLU A 47 -1.51 0.04 -15.83
N SER A 48 -0.49 0.09 -14.97
CA SER A 48 0.90 0.14 -15.42
C SER A 48 1.33 -1.14 -16.12
N VAL A 49 0.88 -2.32 -15.68
CA VAL A 49 1.22 -3.60 -16.33
C VAL A 49 0.60 -3.68 -17.73
N ILE A 50 -0.66 -3.27 -17.88
CA ILE A 50 -1.34 -3.26 -19.18
C ILE A 50 -0.67 -2.26 -20.15
N GLN A 51 -0.27 -1.08 -19.66
CA GLN A 51 0.49 -0.12 -20.49
C GLN A 51 1.86 -0.66 -20.93
N ASN A 52 2.55 -1.42 -20.07
CA ASN A 52 3.82 -2.05 -20.44
C ASN A 52 3.65 -3.14 -21.51
N GLU A 53 2.58 -3.94 -21.46
CA GLU A 53 2.29 -4.95 -22.50
C GLU A 53 2.04 -4.32 -23.88
N ASP A 54 1.38 -3.15 -23.94
CA ASP A 54 1.17 -2.41 -25.19
C ASP A 54 2.44 -1.75 -25.75
N LEU A 55 3.39 -1.40 -24.88
CA LEU A 55 4.70 -0.85 -25.24
C LEU A 55 5.66 -1.94 -25.74
N ASP A 56 5.62 -3.13 -25.12
CA ASP A 56 6.32 -4.34 -25.59
C ASP A 56 5.86 -4.74 -26.99
N ARG A 57 4.54 -4.66 -27.26
CA ARG A 57 3.98 -4.95 -28.59
C ARG A 57 4.39 -3.93 -29.68
N LYS A 58 4.85 -2.73 -29.29
CA LYS A 58 5.26 -1.66 -30.22
C LYS A 58 6.77 -1.47 -30.34
N GLY A 59 7.59 -2.37 -29.79
CA GLY A 59 9.05 -2.32 -29.96
C GLY A 59 9.72 -1.21 -29.15
N SER A 60 9.11 -0.77 -28.04
CA SER A 60 9.73 0.16 -27.12
C SER A 60 10.56 -0.64 -26.10
N LEU A 61 11.88 -0.45 -26.09
CA LEU A 61 12.83 -1.08 -25.15
C LEU A 61 12.73 -0.43 -23.76
N ILE A 62 11.57 -0.55 -23.11
CA ILE A 62 11.38 -0.10 -21.74
C ILE A 62 11.69 -1.28 -20.84
N PHE A 63 12.83 -1.20 -20.14
CA PHE A 63 13.23 -2.21 -19.17
C PHE A 63 12.84 -1.75 -17.77
N ASP A 64 12.23 -2.66 -17.00
CA ASP A 64 12.03 -2.44 -15.57
C ASP A 64 13.38 -2.36 -14.84
N LEU A 65 13.42 -1.62 -13.73
CA LEU A 65 14.62 -1.45 -12.94
C LEU A 65 15.13 -2.78 -12.37
N ASP A 66 14.23 -3.69 -11.97
CA ASP A 66 14.61 -5.00 -11.47
C ASP A 66 15.36 -5.81 -12.54
N SER A 67 14.87 -5.76 -13.78
CA SER A 67 15.55 -6.37 -14.94
C SER A 67 16.95 -5.82 -15.16
N ILE A 68 17.15 -4.50 -15.00
CA ILE A 68 18.47 -3.85 -15.11
C ILE A 68 19.38 -4.28 -13.95
N ILE A 69 18.86 -4.35 -12.73
CA ILE A 69 19.60 -4.81 -11.55
C ILE A 69 20.07 -6.25 -11.75
N VAL A 70 19.19 -7.14 -12.22
CA VAL A 70 19.54 -8.53 -12.49
C VAL A 70 20.59 -8.63 -13.60
N ALA A 71 20.39 -7.93 -14.73
CA ALA A 71 21.33 -7.94 -15.84
C ALA A 71 22.74 -7.46 -15.44
N THR A 72 22.81 -6.38 -14.65
CA THR A 72 24.07 -5.82 -14.18
C THR A 72 24.65 -6.53 -12.96
N ASN A 73 23.98 -7.56 -12.44
CA ASN A 73 24.29 -8.21 -11.17
C ASN A 73 24.47 -7.19 -10.04
N ASN A 74 23.43 -6.40 -9.81
CA ASN A 74 23.37 -5.30 -8.84
C ASN A 74 24.52 -4.30 -9.03
N PHE A 75 24.76 -3.86 -10.28
CA PHE A 75 25.83 -2.94 -10.64
C PHE A 75 27.22 -3.39 -10.14
N SER A 76 27.50 -4.69 -10.22
CA SER A 76 28.78 -5.27 -9.81
C SER A 76 29.94 -4.63 -10.56
N LYS A 77 31.06 -4.41 -9.87
CA LYS A 77 32.30 -3.90 -10.49
C LYS A 77 32.80 -4.77 -11.64
N ALA A 78 32.54 -6.08 -11.59
CA ALA A 78 32.90 -7.02 -12.65
C ALA A 78 32.15 -6.75 -13.98
N ASN A 79 31.00 -6.08 -13.90
CA ASN A 79 30.20 -5.67 -15.05
C ASN A 79 30.43 -4.22 -15.46
N LYS A 80 31.26 -3.46 -14.75
CA LYS A 80 31.57 -2.07 -15.13
C LYS A 80 32.43 -2.06 -16.39
N LEU A 81 31.94 -1.41 -17.43
CA LEU A 81 32.65 -1.16 -18.68
C LEU A 81 33.55 0.08 -18.61
N GLY A 82 33.14 1.09 -17.84
CA GLY A 82 33.90 2.33 -17.70
C GLY A 82 33.17 3.39 -16.89
N GLN A 83 33.78 4.57 -16.77
CA GLN A 83 33.16 5.75 -16.19
C GLN A 83 33.69 7.00 -16.88
N GLY A 84 32.79 7.85 -17.36
CA GLY A 84 33.11 9.14 -17.97
C GLY A 84 32.35 10.30 -17.29
N GLY A 85 32.28 11.45 -17.96
CA GLY A 85 31.55 12.63 -17.46
C GLY A 85 30.04 12.43 -17.28
N PHE A 86 29.49 11.34 -17.83
CA PHE A 86 28.08 10.96 -17.71
C PHE A 86 27.82 9.89 -16.62
N GLY A 87 28.87 9.40 -15.95
CA GLY A 87 28.77 8.35 -14.92
C GLY A 87 29.28 6.98 -15.34
N PRO A 88 29.07 5.95 -14.49
CA PRO A 88 29.52 4.58 -14.74
C PRO A 88 28.62 3.85 -15.75
N VAL A 89 29.24 3.04 -16.63
CA VAL A 89 28.56 2.21 -17.63
C VAL A 89 28.78 0.74 -17.28
N TYR A 90 27.73 -0.07 -17.37
CA TYR A 90 27.77 -1.52 -17.07
C TYR A 90 27.31 -2.32 -18.29
N LYS A 91 27.83 -3.55 -18.44
CA LYS A 91 27.38 -4.55 -19.41
C LYS A 91 26.24 -5.39 -18.88
#